data_AF-A0A397VNP5-F1
#
_entry.id   AF-A0A397VNP5-F1
#
_cell.length_a   1.000
_cell.length_b   1.000
_cell.length_c   1.000
_cell.angle_alpha   90.00
_cell.angle_beta   90.00
_cell.angle_gamma   90.00
#
_symmetry.space_group_name_H-M   'P 1'
#
loop_
_entity.id
_entity.type
_entity.pdbx_description
1 polymer ?
#
loop_
_entity_poly.entity_id
_entity_poly.type
_entity_poly.pdbx_seq_one_letter_code
_entity_poly.pdbx_strand_id
1 'polypeptide(L)'
;MLIFYHQVRFLVSPPGDADGNAHARIVCEVANAQNITAWNTKCETWIHQIYVRCVLGIKLFPKIHIGRTVHQAMIARLWTRVALPGSVLSTDATLAAAGVYVTEWDFGSIQINSNTPTGCTAPNLINFQITIPIADAFWDPPIVGGVPTPFAVFVPGTVVGTNFVIDLFDVQQEVLAAQ
;
A
#
# COMPACT_ATOMS: atom_id res chain seq x y z
N MET A 1 11.81 6.45 -2.41
CA MET A 1 11.21 5.67 -1.32
C MET A 1 10.56 6.67 -0.38
N LEU A 2 9.26 6.93 -0.55
CA LEU A 2 8.52 7.78 0.39
C LEU A 2 8.24 6.92 1.62
N ILE A 3 9.13 6.97 2.60
CA ILE A 3 8.80 6.53 3.95
C ILE A 3 8.02 7.69 4.55
N PHE A 4 6.75 7.47 4.94
CA PHE A 4 6.00 8.45 5.70
C PHE A 4 6.66 8.61 7.08
N TYR A 5 7.66 9.48 7.18
CA TYR A 5 8.08 10.07 8.45
C TYR A 5 7.26 11.35 8.65
N HIS A 6 6.01 11.21 9.07
CA HIS A 6 5.41 12.29 9.85
C HIS A 6 5.82 12.04 11.30
N GLN A 7 6.83 12.79 11.78
CA GLN A 7 7.34 12.65 13.13
C GLN A 7 6.30 13.22 14.13
N VAL A 8 5.22 12.49 14.35
CA VAL A 8 4.41 12.65 15.55
C VAL A 8 5.29 12.16 16.70
N ARG A 9 5.67 13.06 17.62
CA ARG A 9 6.42 12.69 18.82
C ARG A 9 5.53 11.80 19.69
N PHE A 10 5.64 10.49 19.54
CA PHE A 10 4.98 9.52 20.40
C PHE A 10 5.77 9.37 21.71
N LEU A 11 5.05 9.26 22.83
CA LEU A 11 5.63 8.97 24.16
C LEU A 11 6.24 7.55 24.24
N VAL A 12 5.94 6.69 23.26
CA VAL A 12 6.56 5.37 23.08
C VAL A 12 6.70 5.13 21.57
N SER A 13 7.93 5.01 21.06
CA SER A 13 8.17 4.58 19.67
C SER A 13 7.81 3.10 19.50
N PRO A 14 7.21 2.67 18.37
CA PRO A 14 7.13 1.25 18.04
C PRO A 14 8.55 0.64 18.14
N PRO A 15 8.73 -0.54 18.75
CA PRO A 15 10.07 -1.06 18.97
C PRO A 15 10.79 -1.27 17.64
N GLY A 16 12.07 -0.94 17.70
CA GLY A 16 12.98 -0.97 16.57
C GLY A 16 13.80 -2.25 16.50
N ASP A 17 14.77 -2.26 15.60
CA ASP A 17 15.84 -3.26 15.59
C ASP A 17 16.72 -3.14 16.86
N ALA A 18 17.74 -3.99 16.96
CA ALA A 18 18.68 -3.99 18.09
C ALA A 18 19.41 -2.65 18.29
N ASP A 19 19.45 -1.81 17.25
CA ASP A 19 20.06 -0.48 17.26
C ASP A 19 19.04 0.63 17.55
N GLY A 20 17.77 0.26 17.77
CA GLY A 20 16.67 1.18 18.09
C GLY A 20 16.00 1.82 16.86
N ASN A 21 16.28 1.35 15.64
CA ASN A 21 15.65 1.88 14.43
C ASN A 21 14.22 1.37 14.28
N ALA A 22 13.25 2.27 14.17
CA ALA A 22 11.85 1.90 13.95
C ALA A 22 11.69 1.01 12.71
N HIS A 23 11.08 -0.16 12.89
CA HIS A 23 10.72 -1.04 11.78
C HIS A 23 9.53 -0.44 10.99
N ALA A 24 9.59 -0.48 9.65
CA ALA A 24 8.49 -0.03 8.79
C ALA A 24 7.29 -1.00 8.88
N ARG A 25 6.10 -0.50 9.25
CA ARG A 25 4.85 -1.29 9.33
C ARG A 25 4.01 -1.22 8.05
N ILE A 26 4.05 -0.06 7.39
CA ILE A 26 3.41 0.19 6.10
C ILE A 26 4.48 0.66 5.13
N VAL A 27 4.54 0.03 3.96
CA VAL A 27 5.48 0.39 2.88
C VAL A 27 4.69 0.88 1.67
N CYS A 28 5.15 1.96 1.04
CA CYS A 28 4.62 2.43 -0.23
C CYS A 28 5.71 2.33 -1.32
N GLU A 29 5.44 1.57 -2.38
CA GLU A 29 6.35 1.37 -3.50
C GLU A 29 5.73 1.90 -4.79
N VAL A 30 6.30 2.98 -5.34
CA VAL A 30 5.84 3.60 -6.59
C VAL A 30 6.82 3.29 -7.72
N ALA A 31 6.35 2.59 -8.75
CA ALA A 31 7.15 2.12 -9.88
C ALA A 31 6.76 2.80 -11.20
N ASN A 32 7.62 3.66 -11.71
CA ASN A 32 7.42 4.34 -13.01
C ASN A 32 8.01 3.55 -14.18
N ALA A 33 9.30 3.20 -14.13
CA ALA A 33 10.00 2.56 -15.26
C ALA A 33 10.03 1.02 -15.19
N GLN A 34 9.84 0.43 -14.00
CA GLN A 34 9.93 -1.02 -13.83
C GLN A 34 8.76 -1.74 -14.49
N ASN A 35 8.99 -2.95 -15.01
CA ASN A 35 7.88 -3.79 -15.45
C ASN A 35 7.04 -4.29 -14.26
N ILE A 36 5.83 -4.75 -14.54
CA ILE A 36 4.87 -5.16 -13.52
C ILE A 36 5.39 -6.32 -12.65
N THR A 37 6.12 -7.28 -13.23
CA THR A 37 6.67 -8.44 -12.53
C THR A 37 7.71 -8.01 -11.50
N ALA A 38 8.67 -7.17 -11.89
CA ALA A 38 9.72 -6.69 -11.00
C ALA A 38 9.16 -5.84 -9.86
N TRP A 39 8.16 -5.00 -10.16
CA TRP A 39 7.45 -4.22 -9.14
C TRP A 39 6.69 -5.10 -8.16
N ASN A 40 5.98 -6.13 -8.64
CA ASN A 40 5.33 -7.12 -7.79
C ASN A 40 6.32 -7.83 -6.87
N THR A 41 7.39 -8.39 -7.43
CA THR A 41 8.42 -9.10 -6.65
C THR A 41 8.98 -8.22 -5.55
N LYS A 42 9.19 -6.93 -5.81
CA LYS A 42 9.65 -5.98 -4.80
C LYS A 42 8.61 -5.75 -3.70
N CYS A 43 7.34 -5.58 -4.04
CA CYS A 43 6.26 -5.44 -3.06
C CYS A 43 6.10 -6.72 -2.21
N GLU A 44 6.18 -7.89 -2.84
CA GLU A 44 6.14 -9.19 -2.18
C GLU A 44 7.33 -9.37 -1.23
N THR A 45 8.53 -8.95 -1.64
CA THR A 45 9.74 -8.96 -0.80
C THR A 45 9.56 -8.10 0.45
N TRP A 46 8.86 -6.97 0.35
CA TRP A 46 8.54 -6.14 1.51
C TRP A 46 7.56 -6.81 2.47
N ILE A 47 6.45 -7.36 1.97
CA ILE A 47 5.44 -7.98 2.84
C ILE A 47 5.94 -9.31 3.46
N HIS A 48 6.95 -9.94 2.88
CA HIS A 48 7.67 -11.06 3.49
C HIS A 48 8.36 -10.70 4.82
N GLN A 49 8.71 -9.43 5.02
CA GLN A 49 9.27 -8.99 6.30
C GLN A 49 8.21 -9.15 7.40
N ILE A 50 8.59 -9.81 8.49
CA ILE A 50 7.69 -10.15 9.61
C ILE A 50 7.08 -8.91 10.27
N TYR A 51 7.74 -7.77 10.16
CA TYR A 51 7.34 -6.50 10.74
C TYR A 51 6.56 -5.61 9.75
N VAL A 52 6.33 -6.04 8.51
CA VAL A 52 5.50 -5.30 7.54
C VAL A 52 4.10 -5.89 7.54
N ARG A 53 3.11 -5.02 7.72
CA ARG A 53 1.68 -5.37 7.75
C ARG A 53 0.97 -5.07 6.45
N CYS A 54 1.34 -3.95 5.83
CA CYS A 54 0.74 -3.48 4.59
C CYS A 54 1.83 -3.03 3.61
N VAL A 55 1.69 -3.42 2.35
CA VAL A 55 2.46 -2.84 1.24
C VAL A 55 1.48 -2.28 0.23
N LEU A 56 1.53 -0.97 0.01
CA LEU A 56 0.84 -0.32 -1.10
C LEU A 56 1.82 -0.18 -2.26
N GLY A 57 1.62 -0.98 -3.30
CA GLY A 57 2.28 -0.76 -4.57
C GLY A 57 1.45 0.17 -5.44
N ILE A 58 2.12 1.07 -6.16
CA ILE A 58 1.55 1.85 -7.27
C ILE A 58 2.45 1.68 -8.49
N LYS A 59 1.89 1.25 -9.62
CA LYS A 59 2.61 1.11 -10.88
C LYS A 59 2.04 2.10 -11.89
N LEU A 60 2.92 2.96 -12.39
CA LEU A 60 2.62 3.96 -13.41
C LEU A 60 3.10 3.41 -14.76
N PHE A 61 2.21 3.35 -15.75
CA PHE A 61 2.58 2.96 -17.11
C PHE A 61 3.03 4.18 -17.92
N PRO A 62 3.66 4.00 -19.09
CA PRO A 62 4.02 5.13 -19.95
C PRO A 62 2.81 6.02 -20.25
N LYS A 63 3.02 7.34 -20.22
CA LYS A 63 2.02 8.31 -20.64
C LYS A 63 1.75 8.15 -22.14
N ILE A 64 0.49 8.28 -22.55
CA ILE A 64 0.09 8.32 -23.95
C ILE A 64 -0.67 9.62 -24.23
N HIS A 65 -0.63 10.06 -25.48
CA HIS A 65 -1.34 11.26 -25.92
C HIS A 65 -2.50 10.84 -26.83
N ILE A 66 -3.72 11.19 -26.45
CA ILE A 66 -4.90 11.01 -27.30
C ILE A 66 -5.41 12.42 -27.61
N GLY A 67 -5.16 12.86 -28.84
CA GLY A 67 -5.36 14.25 -29.22
C GLY A 67 -4.45 15.18 -28.43
N ARG A 68 -5.05 16.12 -27.66
CA ARG A 68 -4.32 17.10 -26.83
C ARG A 68 -4.26 16.72 -25.35
N THR A 69 -4.82 15.58 -24.98
CA THR A 69 -4.91 15.15 -23.59
C THR A 69 -3.86 14.08 -23.30
N VAL A 70 -3.17 14.24 -22.18
CA VAL A 70 -2.24 13.25 -21.65
C VAL A 70 -3.03 12.24 -20.83
N HIS A 71 -2.87 10.97 -21.17
CA HIS A 71 -3.46 9.86 -20.46
C HIS A 71 -2.38 8.96 -19.91
N GLN A 72 -2.68 8.26 -18.82
CA GLN A 72 -1.77 7.30 -18.23
C GLN A 72 -2.57 6.19 -17.57
N ALA A 73 -2.23 4.95 -17.91
CA ALA A 73 -2.71 3.79 -17.15
C ALA A 73 -1.93 3.70 -15.84
N MET A 74 -2.63 3.31 -14.77
CA MET A 74 -2.05 3.18 -13.43
C MET A 74 -2.75 2.05 -12.69
N ILE A 75 -1.97 1.24 -11.97
CA ILE A 75 -2.52 0.26 -11.04
C ILE A 75 -2.02 0.48 -9.64
N ALA A 76 -2.89 0.16 -8.68
CA ALA A 76 -2.53 0.01 -7.29
C ALA A 76 -2.76 -1.42 -6.86
N ARG A 77 -1.88 -1.94 -6.00
CA ARG A 77 -2.07 -3.21 -5.30
C ARG A 77 -1.79 -3.01 -3.82
N LEU A 78 -2.69 -3.48 -2.98
CA LEU A 78 -2.49 -3.52 -1.54
C LEU A 78 -2.30 -4.96 -1.11
N TRP A 79 -1.10 -5.30 -0.62
CA TRP A 79 -0.84 -6.54 0.11
C TRP A 79 -1.04 -6.28 1.60
N THR A 80 -1.87 -7.09 2.26
CA THR A 80 -2.20 -6.94 3.67
C THR A 80 -2.32 -8.30 4.36
N ARG A 81 -1.99 -8.35 5.65
CA ARG A 81 -2.17 -9.54 6.50
C ARG A 81 -3.57 -9.66 7.11
N VAL A 82 -4.47 -8.75 6.73
CA VAL A 82 -5.88 -8.73 7.14
C VAL A 82 -6.74 -8.72 5.89
N ALA A 83 -7.68 -9.65 5.79
CA ALA A 83 -8.61 -9.69 4.66
C ALA A 83 -9.48 -8.42 4.66
N LEU A 84 -9.46 -7.67 3.56
CA LEU A 84 -10.36 -6.54 3.31
C LEU A 84 -11.44 -6.92 2.28
N PRO A 85 -12.58 -6.21 2.22
CA PRO A 85 -13.57 -6.43 1.16
C PRO A 85 -12.94 -6.36 -0.24
N GLY A 86 -13.21 -7.37 -1.08
CA GLY A 86 -12.65 -7.45 -2.43
C GLY A 86 -11.22 -8.00 -2.51
N SER A 87 -10.59 -8.32 -1.38
CA SER A 87 -9.26 -8.95 -1.41
C SER A 87 -9.35 -10.42 -1.81
N VAL A 88 -8.32 -10.88 -2.53
CA VAL A 88 -8.08 -12.30 -2.80
C VAL A 88 -6.85 -12.77 -2.06
N LEU A 89 -6.73 -14.06 -1.77
CA LEU A 89 -5.49 -14.60 -1.20
C LEU A 89 -4.33 -14.42 -2.19
N SER A 90 -3.13 -14.13 -1.70
CA SER A 90 -1.95 -13.99 -2.56
C SER A 90 -1.76 -15.20 -3.47
N THR A 91 -1.31 -14.95 -4.71
CA THR A 91 -0.95 -16.03 -5.64
C THR A 91 0.41 -16.64 -5.33
N ASP A 92 1.25 -15.95 -4.57
CA ASP A 92 2.47 -16.53 -3.99
C ASP A 92 2.08 -17.48 -2.86
N ALA A 93 2.45 -18.77 -2.99
CA ALA A 93 2.05 -19.82 -2.05
C ALA A 93 2.57 -19.59 -0.62
N THR A 94 3.74 -18.97 -0.47
CA THR A 94 4.33 -18.71 0.85
C THR A 94 3.66 -17.53 1.54
N LEU A 95 3.32 -16.48 0.79
CA LEU A 95 2.52 -15.35 1.29
C LEU A 95 1.08 -15.77 1.60
N ALA A 96 0.49 -16.62 0.74
CA ALA A 96 -0.84 -17.19 0.95
C ALA A 96 -0.89 -18.00 2.25
N ALA A 97 0.09 -18.88 2.48
CA ALA A 97 0.22 -19.63 3.73
C ALA A 97 0.41 -18.73 4.95
N ALA A 98 1.04 -17.57 4.77
CA ALA A 98 1.21 -16.54 5.80
C ALA A 98 -0.01 -15.60 5.96
N GLY A 99 -1.14 -15.90 5.30
CA GLY A 99 -2.39 -15.15 5.42
C GLY A 99 -2.35 -13.76 4.77
N VAL A 100 -1.57 -13.60 3.69
CA VAL A 100 -1.51 -12.33 2.95
C VAL A 100 -2.56 -12.30 1.85
N TYR A 101 -3.34 -11.22 1.85
CA TYR A 101 -4.38 -10.91 0.87
C TYR A 101 -3.94 -9.75 -0.01
N VAL A 102 -4.42 -9.73 -1.26
CA VAL A 102 -4.14 -8.71 -2.27
C VAL A 102 -5.45 -8.13 -2.79
N THR A 103 -5.53 -6.79 -2.83
CA THR A 103 -6.58 -6.08 -3.56
C THR A 103 -5.92 -5.24 -4.65
N GLU A 104 -6.53 -5.19 -5.84
CA GLU A 104 -6.01 -4.49 -7.01
C GLU A 104 -7.01 -3.47 -7.55
N TRP A 105 -6.49 -2.35 -8.02
CA TRP A 105 -7.25 -1.28 -8.66
C TRP A 105 -6.59 -0.85 -9.96
N ASP A 106 -7.37 -0.77 -11.05
CA ASP A 106 -7.00 -0.07 -12.28
C ASP A 106 -7.62 1.34 -12.24
N PHE A 107 -6.79 2.34 -11.95
CA PHE A 107 -7.24 3.67 -11.54
C PHE A 107 -6.68 4.81 -12.40
N GLY A 108 -5.91 4.48 -13.44
CA GLY A 108 -5.41 5.49 -14.39
C GLY A 108 -6.54 6.15 -15.16
N SER A 109 -6.22 7.18 -15.96
CA SER A 109 -7.23 7.84 -16.80
C SER A 109 -7.77 6.93 -17.91
N ILE A 110 -7.04 5.85 -18.17
CA ILE A 110 -7.31 4.78 -19.12
C ILE A 110 -6.89 3.45 -18.50
N GLN A 111 -7.53 2.37 -18.94
CA GLN A 111 -7.23 1.00 -18.52
C GLN A 111 -5.85 0.55 -18.99
N ILE A 112 -5.26 -0.42 -18.29
CA ILE A 112 -4.01 -1.03 -18.75
C ILE A 112 -4.23 -1.72 -20.11
N ASN A 113 -3.27 -1.55 -21.02
CA ASN A 113 -3.27 -2.19 -22.36
C ASN A 113 -4.50 -1.82 -23.22
N SER A 114 -5.20 -0.74 -22.89
CA SER A 114 -6.41 -0.28 -23.56
C SER A 114 -6.47 1.24 -23.53
N ASN A 115 -7.19 1.85 -24.47
CA ASN A 115 -7.46 3.30 -24.47
C ASN A 115 -8.84 3.62 -23.85
N THR A 116 -9.47 2.64 -23.22
CA THR A 116 -10.78 2.80 -22.59
C THR A 116 -10.61 3.51 -21.24
N PRO A 117 -11.42 4.54 -20.92
CA PRO A 117 -11.37 5.17 -19.60
C PRO A 117 -11.64 4.18 -18.47
N THR A 118 -11.00 4.38 -17.31
CA THR A 118 -11.35 3.65 -16.10
C THR A 118 -12.57 4.28 -15.41
N GLY A 119 -13.07 3.62 -14.36
CA GLY A 119 -14.10 4.20 -13.50
C GLY A 119 -13.59 5.29 -12.55
N CYS A 120 -12.27 5.51 -12.44
CA CYS A 120 -11.65 6.47 -11.52
C CYS A 120 -11.75 7.90 -12.06
N THR A 121 -12.94 8.49 -11.94
CA THR A 121 -13.31 9.72 -12.66
C THR A 121 -13.60 10.91 -11.74
N ALA A 122 -13.73 10.68 -10.44
CA ALA A 122 -14.02 11.69 -9.44
C ALA A 122 -13.45 11.28 -8.08
N PRO A 123 -13.21 12.24 -7.16
CA PRO A 123 -12.83 11.91 -5.79
C PRO A 123 -14.01 11.26 -5.04
N ASN A 124 -13.68 10.55 -3.96
CA ASN A 124 -14.61 9.87 -3.05
C ASN A 124 -15.41 8.71 -3.65
N LEU A 125 -14.91 8.12 -4.73
CA LEU A 125 -15.48 6.87 -5.27
C LEU A 125 -15.00 5.70 -4.42
N ILE A 126 -15.92 5.06 -3.68
CA ILE A 126 -15.61 3.96 -2.74
C ILE A 126 -14.77 2.85 -3.38
N ASN A 127 -15.06 2.50 -4.64
CA ASN A 127 -14.32 1.46 -5.36
C ASN A 127 -12.86 1.82 -5.66
N PHE A 128 -12.47 3.08 -5.48
CA PHE A 128 -11.12 3.61 -5.71
C PHE A 128 -10.51 4.22 -4.43
N GLN A 129 -11.08 3.88 -3.26
CA GLN A 129 -10.51 4.24 -1.97
C GLN A 129 -9.80 3.04 -1.34
N ILE A 130 -8.56 3.27 -0.93
CA ILE A 130 -7.78 2.31 -0.16
C ILE A 130 -7.90 2.69 1.31
N THR A 131 -8.48 1.78 2.10
CA THR A 131 -8.67 1.96 3.54
C THR A 131 -7.71 1.05 4.29
N ILE A 132 -6.76 1.62 5.02
CA ILE A 132 -5.81 0.88 5.85
C ILE A 132 -6.09 1.20 7.32
N PRO A 133 -6.39 0.20 8.17
CA PRO A 133 -6.57 0.42 9.60
C PRO A 133 -5.34 1.08 10.23
N ILE A 134 -5.55 2.12 11.03
CA ILE A 134 -4.47 2.77 11.76
C ILE A 134 -3.76 1.79 12.70
N ALA A 135 -4.52 0.82 13.23
CA ALA A 135 -4.00 -0.30 14.01
C ALA A 135 -2.84 -1.04 13.32
N ASP A 136 -2.83 -1.16 11.99
CA ASP A 136 -1.76 -1.86 11.27
C ASP A 136 -0.45 -1.06 11.24
N ALA A 137 -0.51 0.27 11.34
CA ALA A 137 0.69 1.12 11.48
C ALA A 137 1.33 1.02 12.87
N PHE A 138 0.55 0.65 13.89
CA PHE A 138 1.02 0.50 15.28
C PHE A 138 1.10 -0.95 15.74
N TRP A 139 0.83 -1.90 14.85
CA TRP A 139 0.94 -3.32 15.16
C TRP A 139 2.38 -3.61 15.56
N ASP A 140 2.59 -4.46 16.56
CA ASP A 140 3.94 -4.83 16.95
C ASP A 140 4.01 -6.34 17.20
N PRO A 141 4.85 -7.09 16.46
CA PRO A 141 5.01 -8.50 16.74
C PRO A 141 5.86 -8.69 17.99
N PRO A 142 5.39 -9.44 19.00
CA PRO A 142 6.28 -10.02 19.99
C PRO A 142 7.13 -11.10 19.31
N ILE A 143 8.39 -10.78 19.00
CA ILE A 143 9.37 -11.74 18.52
C ILE A 143 10.04 -12.37 19.75
N VAL A 144 9.46 -13.47 20.26
CA VAL A 144 10.09 -14.26 21.33
C VAL A 144 10.76 -15.46 20.68
N GLY A 145 12.09 -15.49 20.67
CA GLY A 145 12.86 -16.61 20.10
C GLY A 145 12.63 -16.87 18.60
N GLY A 146 12.18 -15.86 17.84
CA GLY A 146 11.86 -16.00 16.41
C GLY A 146 10.44 -16.49 16.09
N VAL A 147 9.59 -16.70 17.11
CA VAL A 147 8.22 -17.20 16.93
C VAL A 147 7.19 -16.09 17.21
N PRO A 148 6.24 -15.81 16.30
CA PRO A 148 5.15 -14.88 16.56
C PRO A 148 4.22 -15.40 17.67
N THR A 149 4.07 -14.65 18.76
CA THR A 149 3.07 -14.93 19.81
C THR A 149 1.86 -14.00 19.67
N PRO A 150 0.66 -14.35 20.17
CA PRO A 150 -0.53 -13.50 20.02
C PRO A 150 -0.37 -12.21 20.84
N PHE A 151 -0.57 -11.04 20.22
CA PHE A 151 -0.45 -9.74 20.91
C PHE A 151 -1.49 -8.70 20.51
N ALA A 152 -1.64 -7.74 21.42
CA ALA A 152 -2.58 -6.62 21.39
C ALA A 152 -1.97 -5.40 20.70
N VAL A 153 -2.73 -4.79 19.79
CA VAL A 153 -2.39 -3.50 19.15
C VAL A 153 -2.46 -2.39 20.20
N PHE A 154 -1.41 -1.57 20.32
CA PHE A 154 -1.42 -0.35 21.14
C PHE A 154 -1.44 0.90 20.25
N VAL A 155 -2.62 1.47 20.06
CA VAL A 155 -2.76 2.78 19.40
C VAL A 155 -2.71 3.86 20.49
N PRO A 156 -1.78 4.84 20.42
CA PRO A 156 -1.75 5.94 21.38
C PRO A 156 -3.08 6.70 21.40
N GLY A 157 -3.60 7.04 22.58
CA GLY A 157 -4.91 7.72 22.73
C GLY A 157 -4.99 9.13 22.12
N THR A 158 -3.87 9.69 21.66
CA THR A 158 -3.80 10.95 20.91
C THR A 158 -4.11 10.77 19.42
N VAL A 159 -4.13 9.53 18.90
CA VAL A 159 -4.46 9.26 17.50
C VAL A 159 -5.98 9.27 17.34
N VAL A 160 -6.48 10.30 16.66
CA VAL A 160 -7.90 10.47 16.37
C VAL A 160 -8.16 9.97 14.96
N GLY A 161 -8.77 8.79 14.83
CA GLY A 161 -9.11 8.18 13.55
C GLY A 161 -9.08 6.66 13.60
N THR A 162 -9.80 6.01 12.69
CA THR A 162 -9.82 4.53 12.59
C THR A 162 -8.97 4.03 11.44
N ASN A 163 -8.92 4.77 10.32
CA ASN A 163 -8.28 4.34 9.08
C ASN A 163 -7.51 5.47 8.42
N PHE A 164 -6.42 5.12 7.74
CA PHE A 164 -5.90 5.90 6.62
C PHE A 164 -6.78 5.64 5.40
N VAL A 165 -7.26 6.70 4.76
CA VAL A 165 -8.01 6.63 3.51
C VAL A 165 -7.18 7.30 2.43
N ILE A 166 -6.84 6.54 1.39
CA ILE A 166 -6.10 7.03 0.22
C ILE A 166 -7.07 6.99 -0.96
N ASP A 167 -7.32 8.16 -1.53
CA ASP A 167 -8.14 8.28 -2.73
C ASP A 167 -7.27 8.17 -3.98
N LEU A 168 -7.51 7.13 -4.78
CA LEU A 168 -6.72 6.90 -5.99
C LEU A 168 -7.00 7.94 -7.08
N PHE A 169 -8.14 8.66 -7.03
CA PHE A 169 -8.38 9.77 -7.93
C PHE A 169 -7.40 10.92 -7.67
N ASP A 170 -7.17 11.26 -6.40
CA ASP A 170 -6.23 12.31 -6.01
C ASP A 170 -4.81 11.94 -6.42
N VAL A 171 -4.40 10.69 -6.17
CA VAL A 171 -3.10 10.16 -6.63
C VAL A 171 -2.97 10.25 -8.14
N GLN A 172 -4.02 9.90 -8.90
CA GLN A 172 -4.04 10.03 -10.35
C GLN A 172 -3.82 11.48 -10.79
N GLN A 173 -4.48 12.45 -10.16
CA GLN A 173 -4.32 13.87 -10.52
C GLN A 173 -2.90 14.37 -10.26
N GLU A 174 -2.29 14.02 -9.12
CA GLU A 174 -0.91 14.37 -8.80
C GLU A 174 0.08 13.81 -9.83
N VAL A 175 -0.10 12.56 -10.27
CA VAL A 175 0.78 11.93 -11.27
C VAL A 175 0.60 12.55 -12.66
N LEU A 176 -0.62 12.91 -13.03
CA LEU A 176 -0.89 13.56 -14.32
C LEU A 176 -0.36 14.99 -14.34
N ALA A 177 -0.42 15.70 -13.21
CA ALA A 177 0.10 17.05 -13.05
C ALA A 177 1.63 17.11 -12.98
N ALA A 178 2.29 16.06 -12.45
CA ALA A 178 3.74 15.96 -12.43
C ALA A 178 4.29 15.81 -13.86
N GLN A 179 4.97 16.87 -14.34
CA GLN A 179 5.65 16.95 -15.63
C GLN A 179 7.16 17.00 -15.46
#